data_AF-A0A1R1XA80-F1
#
_entry.id   AF-A0A1R1XA80-F1
#
_cell.length_a   1.000
_cell.length_b   1.000
_cell.length_c   1.000
_cell.angle_alpha   90.00
_cell.angle_beta   90.00
_cell.angle_gamma   90.00
#
_symmetry.space_group_name_H-M   'P 1'
#
loop_
_entity.id
_entity.type
_entity.pdbx_description
1 polymer ?
#
loop_
_entity_poly.entity_id
_entity_poly.type
_entity_poly.pdbx_seq_one_letter_code
_entity_poly.pdbx_strand_id
1 'polypeptide(L)'
;MYKSAICQLAPNPIPSTDISPIIEYFREISGNEQLKIKGLTSKTCCLLAVCGFMRASEIHQIDDAQTTTIDGKLKLVIVAPKEKRKGRPIIRTCETSCHSEKFLCPVESYRVYRSRVA
;
A
#
# COMPACT_ATOMS: atom_id res chain seq x y z
N MET A 1 -3.19 12.11 48.58
CA MET A 1 -4.43 12.62 47.98
C MET A 1 -4.16 13.20 46.57
N TYR A 2 -3.78 12.37 45.59
CA TYR A 2 -3.59 12.81 44.19
C TYR A 2 -4.51 12.02 43.26
N LYS A 3 -5.81 12.14 43.49
CA LYS A 3 -6.86 11.71 42.56
C LYS A 3 -7.75 12.92 42.33
N SER A 4 -7.43 13.75 41.34
CA SER A 4 -8.41 14.59 40.62
C SER A 4 -7.67 15.50 39.64
N ALA A 5 -7.37 14.99 38.44
CA ALA A 5 -7.06 15.82 37.27
C ALA A 5 -7.30 15.03 35.96
N ILE A 6 -8.22 14.07 35.93
CA ILE A 6 -8.54 13.27 34.72
C ILE A 6 -9.97 13.54 34.23
N CYS A 7 -10.53 14.72 34.52
CA CYS A 7 -11.79 15.13 33.90
C CYS A 7 -11.63 16.55 33.35
N GLN A 8 -11.28 16.65 32.07
CA GLN A 8 -11.83 17.60 31.08
C GLN A 8 -11.02 17.53 29.77
N LEU A 9 -11.01 16.36 29.12
CA LEU A 9 -10.87 16.34 27.67
C LEU A 9 -12.22 15.87 27.17
N ALA A 10 -13.08 16.81 26.75
CA ALA A 10 -14.24 16.47 25.94
C ALA A 10 -13.73 15.61 24.76
N PRO A 11 -14.46 14.56 24.34
CA PRO A 11 -14.09 13.83 23.14
C PRO A 11 -14.17 14.82 21.98
N ASN A 12 -13.02 15.32 21.51
CA ASN A 12 -12.97 16.01 20.24
C ASN A 12 -13.60 15.05 19.21
N PRO A 13 -14.64 15.46 18.45
CA PRO A 13 -15.18 14.59 17.43
C PRO A 13 -14.03 14.22 16.50
N ILE A 14 -13.75 12.92 16.41
CA ILE A 14 -12.76 12.40 15.48
C ILE A 14 -13.23 12.89 14.11
N PRO A 15 -12.43 13.67 13.37
CA PRO A 15 -12.83 14.14 12.06
C PRO A 15 -13.19 12.93 11.18
N SER A 16 -14.46 12.80 10.81
CA SER A 16 -14.90 11.74 9.90
C SER A 16 -14.64 12.21 8.48
N THR A 17 -13.59 11.69 7.84
CA THR A 17 -13.39 11.89 6.41
C THR A 17 -14.20 10.88 5.65
N ASP A 18 -15.10 11.35 4.79
CA ASP A 18 -15.80 10.49 3.85
C ASP A 18 -14.83 10.01 2.75
N ILE A 19 -14.57 8.70 2.73
CA ILE A 19 -13.71 8.05 1.72
C ILE A 19 -14.51 7.41 0.59
N SER A 20 -15.84 7.50 0.62
CA SER A 20 -16.73 6.89 -0.39
C SER A 20 -16.35 7.26 -1.82
N PRO A 21 -16.02 8.53 -2.15
CA PRO A 21 -15.61 8.89 -3.52
C PRO A 21 -14.37 8.13 -4.01
N ILE A 22 -13.43 7.81 -3.11
CA ILE A 22 -12.23 7.05 -3.45
C ILE A 22 -12.59 5.58 -3.74
N ILE A 23 -13.47 5.00 -2.92
CA ILE A 23 -13.93 3.62 -3.10
C ILE A 23 -14.72 3.48 -4.40
N GLU A 24 -15.61 4.44 -4.68
CA GLU A 24 -16.39 4.50 -5.92
C GLU A 24 -15.50 4.64 -7.14
N TYR A 25 -14.51 5.54 -7.10
CA TYR A 25 -13.51 5.66 -8.16
C TYR A 25 -12.82 4.32 -8.44
N PHE A 26 -12.35 3.60 -7.42
CA PHE A 26 -11.73 2.28 -7.63
C PHE A 26 -12.69 1.21 -8.16
N ARG A 27 -13.99 1.34 -7.87
CA ARG A 27 -15.05 0.46 -8.38
C ARG A 27 -15.34 0.74 -9.86
N GLU A 28 -15.33 2.00 -10.27
CA GLU A 28 -15.57 2.43 -11.66
C GLU A 28 -14.39 2.11 -12.58
N ILE A 29 -13.16 2.26 -12.08
CA ILE A 29 -11.98 1.83 -12.82
C ILE A 29 -12.08 0.32 -13.03
N SER A 30 -12.23 -0.08 -14.30
CA SER A 30 -12.44 -1.47 -14.72
C SER A 30 -11.45 -2.44 -14.05
N GLY A 31 -11.86 -3.72 -13.95
CA GLY A 31 -11.06 -4.77 -13.35
C GLY A 31 -9.61 -4.76 -13.84
N ASN A 32 -8.66 -5.15 -12.97
CA ASN A 32 -7.23 -4.93 -13.17
C ASN A 32 -6.70 -5.38 -14.54
N GLU A 33 -7.29 -6.41 -15.14
CA GLU A 33 -6.91 -6.94 -16.47
C GLU A 33 -7.25 -6.02 -17.63
N GLN A 34 -8.35 -5.26 -17.55
CA GLN A 34 -8.86 -4.43 -18.64
C GLN A 34 -8.19 -3.05 -18.69
N LEU A 35 -7.43 -2.68 -17.65
CA LEU A 35 -6.76 -1.40 -17.59
C LEU A 35 -5.60 -1.32 -18.57
N LYS A 36 -5.42 -0.15 -19.20
CA LYS A 36 -4.20 0.20 -19.92
C LYS A 36 -3.03 0.23 -18.92
N ILE A 37 -1.81 -0.06 -19.40
CA ILE A 37 -0.60 -0.13 -18.56
C ILE A 37 -0.47 1.08 -17.62
N LYS A 38 -0.62 2.30 -18.15
CA LYS A 38 -0.55 3.53 -17.32
C LYS A 38 -1.59 3.53 -16.18
N GLY A 39 -2.82 3.11 -16.45
CA GLY A 39 -3.88 3.03 -15.45
C GLY A 39 -3.62 1.93 -14.42
N LEU A 40 -3.14 0.77 -14.87
CA LEU A 40 -2.76 -0.35 -14.01
C LEU A 40 -1.59 0.02 -13.08
N THR A 41 -0.55 0.68 -13.61
CA THR A 41 0.59 1.16 -12.82
C THR A 41 0.13 2.17 -11.77
N SER A 42 -0.66 3.19 -12.16
CA SER A 42 -1.17 4.19 -11.22
C SER A 42 -2.03 3.58 -10.12
N LYS A 43 -2.94 2.65 -10.48
CA LYS A 43 -3.80 1.93 -9.52
C LYS A 43 -2.97 1.10 -8.54
N THR A 44 -2.01 0.34 -9.07
CA THR A 44 -1.11 -0.50 -8.26
C THR A 44 -0.29 0.36 -7.30
N CYS A 45 0.36 1.43 -7.79
CA CYS A 45 1.12 2.35 -6.94
C CYS A 45 0.26 2.97 -5.84
N CYS A 46 -0.98 3.37 -6.16
CA CYS A 46 -1.90 3.94 -5.18
C CYS A 46 -2.28 2.92 -4.10
N LEU A 47 -2.64 1.70 -4.49
CA LEU A 47 -2.96 0.63 -3.53
C LEU A 47 -1.76 0.24 -2.68
N LEU A 48 -0.54 0.19 -3.24
CA LEU A 48 0.68 -0.06 -2.46
C LEU A 48 0.97 1.07 -1.47
N ALA A 49 0.77 2.32 -1.86
CA ALA A 49 0.94 3.46 -0.97
C ALA A 49 -0.05 3.43 0.20
N VAL A 50 -1.32 3.14 -0.08
CA VAL A 50 -2.40 3.12 0.93
C VAL A 50 -2.31 1.90 1.84
N CYS A 51 -2.15 0.69 1.28
CA CYS A 51 -2.13 -0.55 2.06
C CYS A 51 -0.79 -0.82 2.73
N GLY A 52 0.32 -0.41 2.10
CA GLY A 52 1.68 -0.61 2.61
C GLY A 52 2.26 0.59 3.36
N PHE A 53 1.51 1.70 3.46
CA PHE A 53 2.01 2.98 3.98
C PHE A 53 3.33 3.42 3.33
N MET A 54 3.51 3.10 2.05
CA MET A 54 4.75 3.29 1.33
C MET A 54 4.84 4.68 0.73
N ARG A 55 6.02 5.28 0.80
CA ARG A 55 6.32 6.53 0.07
C ARG A 55 6.59 6.22 -1.40
N ALA A 56 6.39 7.20 -2.27
CA ALA A 56 6.70 7.06 -3.70
C ALA A 56 8.15 6.61 -3.95
N SER A 57 9.12 7.07 -3.14
CA SER A 57 10.51 6.65 -3.23
C SER A 57 10.73 5.18 -2.88
N GLU A 58 9.96 4.64 -1.93
CA GLU A 58 10.01 3.22 -1.56
C GLU A 58 9.38 2.36 -2.65
N ILE A 59 8.25 2.80 -3.23
CA ILE A 59 7.58 2.10 -4.34
C ILE A 59 8.50 2.01 -5.56
N HIS A 60 9.21 3.09 -5.88
CA HIS A 60 10.19 3.10 -6.97
C HIS A 60 11.38 2.16 -6.73
N GLN A 61 11.63 1.78 -5.47
CA GLN A 61 12.76 0.97 -5.04
C GLN A 61 12.36 -0.47 -4.70
N ILE A 62 11.16 -0.89 -5.09
CA ILE A 62 10.73 -2.29 -4.98
C ILE A 62 11.60 -3.13 -5.93
N ASP A 63 12.18 -4.18 -5.38
CA ASP A 63 12.84 -5.24 -6.14
C ASP A 63 11.77 -6.28 -6.52
N ASP A 64 11.32 -6.22 -7.77
CA ASP A 64 10.30 -7.14 -8.31
C ASP A 64 10.79 -8.59 -8.37
N ALA A 65 12.11 -8.83 -8.48
CA ALA A 65 12.69 -10.18 -8.52
C ALA A 65 12.63 -10.85 -7.14
N GLN A 66 12.84 -10.07 -6.06
CA GLN A 66 12.75 -10.56 -4.68
C GLN A 66 11.34 -10.46 -4.09
N THR A 67 10.42 -9.77 -4.76
CA THR A 67 9.02 -9.66 -4.33
C THR A 67 8.29 -11.00 -4.54
N THR A 68 7.60 -11.45 -3.50
CA THR A 68 6.93 -12.75 -3.48
C THR A 68 5.47 -12.62 -3.05
N THR A 69 4.64 -13.53 -3.57
CA THR A 69 3.24 -13.68 -3.14
C THR A 69 3.07 -15.06 -2.55
N ILE A 70 2.75 -15.15 -1.25
CA ILE A 70 2.61 -16.40 -0.50
C ILE A 70 1.34 -16.29 0.36
N ASP A 71 0.47 -17.30 0.31
CA ASP A 71 -0.75 -17.39 1.14
C ASP A 71 -1.65 -16.15 1.10
N GLY A 72 -1.80 -15.55 -0.10
CA GLY A 72 -2.61 -14.34 -0.27
C GLY A 72 -1.99 -13.08 0.33
N LYS A 73 -0.70 -13.11 0.70
CA LYS A 73 0.08 -11.94 1.12
C LYS A 73 1.12 -11.60 0.07
N LEU A 74 1.30 -10.31 -0.17
CA LEU A 74 2.34 -9.75 -1.01
C LEU A 74 3.46 -9.22 -0.12
N LYS A 75 4.64 -9.80 -0.26
CA LYS A 75 5.87 -9.39 0.43
C LYS A 75 6.77 -8.64 -0.53
N LEU A 76 6.78 -7.31 -0.38
CA LEU A 76 7.58 -6.38 -1.16
C LEU A 76 8.96 -6.23 -0.51
N VAL A 77 10.00 -6.34 -1.32
CA VAL A 77 11.37 -6.08 -0.90
C VAL A 77 11.78 -4.72 -1.45
N ILE A 78 12.04 -3.77 -0.56
CA ILE A 78 12.45 -2.41 -0.90
C ILE A 78 13.94 -2.31 -0.62
N VAL A 79 14.73 -2.12 -1.67
CA VAL A 79 16.17 -1.93 -1.55
C VAL A 79 16.41 -0.43 -1.50
N ALA A 80 16.74 0.12 -0.33
CA ALA A 80 17.02 1.55 -0.17
C ALA A 80 18.51 1.82 -0.36
N PRO A 81 19.01 2.17 -1.57
CA PRO A 81 20.44 2.41 -1.80
C PRO A 81 20.98 3.64 -1.06
N LYS A 82 20.10 4.62 -0.77
CA LYS A 82 20.48 5.89 -0.15
C LYS A 82 20.66 5.79 1.37
N GLU A 83 19.99 4.85 2.02
CA GLU A 83 20.19 4.59 3.44
C GLU A 83 21.14 3.40 3.61
N LYS A 84 22.28 3.64 4.27
CA LYS A 84 23.27 2.60 4.51
C LYS A 84 23.36 2.30 6.00
N ARG A 85 23.32 1.01 6.36
CA ARG A 85 23.66 0.54 7.72
C ARG A 85 24.96 -0.24 7.63
N LYS A 86 26.01 0.27 8.27
CA LYS A 86 27.37 -0.30 8.19
C LYS A 86 27.90 -0.44 6.74
N GLY A 87 27.64 0.56 5.90
CA GLY A 87 28.11 0.59 4.51
C GLY A 87 27.30 -0.23 3.50
N ARG A 88 26.30 -1.00 3.94
CA ARG A 88 25.41 -1.79 3.07
C ARG A 88 24.05 -1.08 2.91
N PRO A 89 23.42 -1.15 1.73
CA PRO A 89 22.04 -0.69 1.55
C PRO A 89 21.11 -1.35 2.57
N ILE A 90 20.17 -0.57 3.12
CA ILE A 90 19.13 -1.11 3.99
C ILE A 90 18.09 -1.79 3.11
N ILE A 91 17.83 -3.07 3.38
CA ILE A 91 16.73 -3.81 2.79
C ILE A 91 15.56 -3.74 3.78
N ARG A 92 14.44 -3.19 3.32
CA ARG A 92 13.19 -3.12 4.08
C ARG A 92 12.17 -4.05 3.42
N THR A 93 11.47 -4.83 4.23
CA THR A 93 10.34 -5.64 3.75
C THR A 93 9.02 -5.00 4.16
N CYS A 94 8.06 -4.95 3.24
CA CYS A 94 6.69 -4.55 3.51
C CYS A 94 5.74 -5.68 3.12
N GLU A 95 4.79 -6.00 4.00
CA GLU A 95 3.81 -7.06 3.74
C GLU A 95 2.41 -6.45 3.67
N THR A 96 1.66 -6.82 2.62
CA THR A 96 0.25 -6.46 2.47
C THR A 96 -0.56 -7.73 2.26
N SER A 97 -1.75 -7.80 2.85
CA SER A 97 -2.65 -8.94 2.69
C SER A 97 -3.63 -8.67 1.55
N CYS A 98 -4.15 -9.72 0.92
CA CYS A 98 -5.20 -9.52 -0.07
C CYS A 98 -6.50 -9.06 0.60
N HIS A 99 -7.20 -8.20 -0.12
CA HIS A 99 -8.52 -7.71 0.24
C HIS A 99 -9.59 -8.61 -0.38
N SER A 100 -10.73 -8.78 0.30
CA SER A 100 -11.86 -9.57 -0.22
C SER A 100 -12.37 -9.02 -1.56
N GLU A 101 -12.54 -7.70 -1.63
CA GLU A 101 -12.89 -6.99 -2.86
C GLU A 101 -11.70 -6.87 -3.82
N LYS A 102 -11.78 -7.54 -4.97
CA LYS A 102 -10.68 -7.59 -5.97
C LYS A 102 -10.24 -6.22 -6.49
N PHE A 103 -11.16 -5.26 -6.58
CA PHE A 103 -10.84 -3.91 -7.07
C PHE A 103 -10.01 -3.09 -6.08
N LEU A 104 -10.01 -3.46 -4.79
CA LEU A 104 -9.19 -2.89 -3.73
C LEU A 104 -8.02 -3.81 -3.31
N CYS A 105 -7.90 -5.04 -3.84
CA CYS A 105 -6.85 -5.96 -3.40
C CYS A 105 -5.48 -5.54 -3.99
N PRO A 106 -4.50 -5.13 -3.15
CA PRO A 106 -3.16 -4.77 -3.62
C PRO A 106 -2.42 -5.97 -4.23
N VAL A 107 -2.63 -7.17 -3.67
CA VAL A 107 -2.02 -8.42 -4.14
C VAL A 107 -2.46 -8.75 -5.57
N GLU A 108 -3.76 -8.67 -5.85
CA GLU A 108 -4.33 -8.92 -7.18
C GLU A 108 -3.89 -7.85 -8.18
N SER A 109 -3.88 -6.57 -7.78
CA SER A 109 -3.40 -5.49 -8.65
C SER A 109 -1.94 -5.67 -9.01
N TYR A 110 -1.09 -5.96 -8.02
CA TYR A 110 0.33 -6.18 -8.24
C TYR A 110 0.61 -7.45 -9.06
N ARG A 111 -0.17 -8.53 -8.88
CA ARG A 111 -0.05 -9.74 -9.72
C ARG A 111 -0.26 -9.41 -11.20
N VAL A 112 -1.30 -8.66 -11.52
CA VAL A 112 -1.62 -8.26 -12.90
C VAL A 112 -0.59 -7.25 -13.44
N TYR A 113 -0.10 -6.34 -12.60
CA TYR A 113 1.01 -5.44 -12.94
C TYR A 113 2.27 -6.24 -13.30
N ARG A 114 2.66 -7.19 -12.45
CA ARG A 114 3.85 -8.02 -12.64
C ARG A 114 3.78 -8.88 -13.90
N SER A 115 2.60 -9.41 -14.27
CA SER A 115 2.50 -10.21 -15.50
C SER A 115 2.54 -9.39 -16.79
N ARG A 116 2.33 -8.07 -16.72
CA ARG A 116 2.19 -7.20 -17.90
C ARG A 116 3.29 -6.17 -18.05
N VAL A 117 4.03 -5.86 -16.99
CA VAL A 117 4.94 -4.71 -16.93
C VAL A 117 6.30 -5.07 -16.34
N ALA A 118 6.33 -5.80 -15.22
CA ALA A 118 7.57 -6.10 -14.48
C ALA A 118 8.24 -7.41 -14.89
#